data_AF-A0A4R7SY38-F1
#
_entry.id   AF-A0A4R7SY38-F1
#
_cell.length_a   1.000
_cell.length_b   1.000
_cell.length_c   1.000
_cell.angle_alpha   90.00
_cell.angle_beta   90.00
_cell.angle_gamma   90.00
#
_symmetry.space_group_name_H-M   'P 1'
#
loop_
_entity.id
_entity.type
_entity.pdbx_description
1 polymer ?
#
loop_
_entity_poly.entity_id
_entity_poly.type
_entity_poly.pdbx_seq_one_letter_code
_entity_poly.pdbx_strand_id
1 'polypeptide(L)'
;MTRRIVVAHRAGNELGTLRSALEAGADLVEADVHAYRGRLEVRHHKSLGPWWLWERGELLRRRDAPLLEAHELLAALDGDHRLLLDLKGIHPRLAGRLATLLRHVMPDAVVTVCTQHWWMLDAFRDLEHVRLVLSAGSRRGLRRLRARLRTRPAYGVCVHRRLLTPEIVTELRRSATVVLTWPVDTEYAVRDAHRLGVDGLIGKNLHLLGPQA
;
A
#
# COMPACT_ATOMS: atom_id res chain seq x y z
N MET A 1 -5.90 -23.11 -9.86
CA MET A 1 -6.09 -22.03 -8.86
C MET A 1 -5.15 -20.89 -9.23
N THR A 2 -5.64 -19.66 -9.33
CA THR A 2 -4.78 -18.49 -9.63
C THR A 2 -3.83 -18.24 -8.45
N ARG A 3 -2.54 -18.06 -8.71
CA ARG A 3 -1.55 -17.67 -7.69
C ARG A 3 -1.99 -16.35 -7.05
N ARG A 4 -1.92 -16.27 -5.72
CA ARG A 4 -2.23 -15.03 -4.99
C ARG A 4 -1.06 -14.09 -4.98
N ILE A 5 -1.37 -12.80 -4.92
CA ILE A 5 -0.41 -11.72 -4.76
C ILE A 5 0.00 -11.63 -3.28
N VAL A 6 1.30 -11.68 -3.02
CA VAL A 6 1.89 -11.47 -1.70
C VAL A 6 2.52 -10.08 -1.65
N VAL A 7 2.07 -9.28 -0.69
CA VAL A 7 2.60 -7.92 -0.46
C VAL A 7 3.32 -7.86 0.89
N ALA A 8 4.60 -7.52 0.87
CA ALA A 8 5.40 -7.31 2.07
C ALA A 8 5.03 -5.99 2.74
N HIS A 9 4.24 -6.05 3.81
CA HIS A 9 3.71 -4.87 4.50
C HIS A 9 4.82 -4.09 5.19
N ARG A 10 4.99 -2.82 4.81
CA ARG A 10 5.98 -1.85 5.31
C ARG A 10 7.44 -2.20 5.09
N ALA A 11 7.72 -3.26 4.34
CA ALA A 11 9.11 -3.63 4.04
C ALA A 11 9.78 -2.58 3.14
N GLY A 12 9.03 -1.70 2.48
CA GLY A 12 9.60 -0.57 1.73
C GLY A 12 9.93 0.65 2.58
N ASN A 13 9.63 0.64 3.88
CA ASN A 13 9.92 1.77 4.77
C ASN A 13 11.40 1.89 5.14
N GLU A 14 12.18 0.82 4.95
CA GLU A 14 13.60 0.75 5.25
C GLU A 14 14.32 -0.03 4.15
N LEU A 15 15.51 0.42 3.74
CA LEU A 15 16.22 -0.19 2.60
C LEU A 15 16.64 -1.64 2.85
N GLY A 16 16.98 -2.00 4.10
CA GLY A 16 17.34 -3.36 4.46
C GLY A 16 16.17 -4.33 4.29
N THR A 17 14.99 -3.97 4.82
CA THR A 17 13.80 -4.82 4.72
C THR A 17 13.23 -4.87 3.31
N LEU A 18 13.43 -3.81 2.50
CA LEU A 18 13.07 -3.78 1.09
C LEU A 18 13.79 -4.90 0.32
N ARG A 19 15.12 -4.95 0.43
CA ARG A 19 15.94 -5.95 -0.28
C ARG A 19 15.56 -7.36 0.13
N SER A 20 15.47 -7.62 1.44
CA SER A 20 15.07 -8.94 1.95
C SER A 20 13.68 -9.36 1.46
N ALA A 21 12.73 -8.44 1.35
CA ALA A 21 11.39 -8.76 0.84
C ALA A 21 11.38 -9.08 -0.67
N LEU A 22 12.16 -8.33 -1.46
CA LEU A 22 12.30 -8.55 -2.90
C LEU A 22 12.99 -9.89 -3.20
N GLU A 23 14.05 -10.22 -2.45
CA GLU A 23 14.79 -11.50 -2.52
C GLU A 23 13.94 -12.69 -2.06
N ALA A 24 13.10 -12.51 -1.03
CA ALA A 24 12.14 -13.50 -0.58
C ALA A 24 10.97 -13.73 -1.56
N GLY A 25 10.96 -13.04 -2.71
CA GLY A 25 10.01 -13.26 -3.79
C GLY A 25 8.63 -12.64 -3.54
N ALA A 26 8.53 -11.59 -2.73
CA ALA A 26 7.29 -10.81 -2.64
C ALA A 26 6.89 -10.29 -4.03
N ASP A 27 5.59 -10.35 -4.35
CA ASP A 27 5.08 -9.84 -5.62
C ASP A 27 5.03 -8.30 -5.60
N LEU A 28 4.83 -7.70 -4.42
CA LEU A 28 4.94 -6.27 -4.15
C LEU A 28 5.54 -6.01 -2.76
N VAL A 29 6.22 -4.89 -2.61
CA VAL A 29 6.70 -4.37 -1.32
C VAL A 29 5.99 -3.05 -1.02
N GLU A 30 5.35 -2.98 0.15
CA GLU A 30 4.58 -1.80 0.54
C GLU A 30 5.45 -0.77 1.27
N ALA A 31 5.24 0.50 0.93
CA ALA A 31 5.91 1.64 1.53
C ALA A 31 4.91 2.76 1.88
N ASP A 32 4.94 3.21 3.13
CA ASP A 32 4.07 4.25 3.68
C ASP A 32 4.64 5.64 3.33
N VAL A 33 4.03 6.37 2.38
CA VAL A 33 4.54 7.67 1.92
C VAL A 33 3.80 8.83 2.60
N HIS A 34 4.56 9.72 3.24
CA HIS A 34 4.08 10.91 3.92
C HIS A 34 4.66 12.19 3.30
N ALA A 35 3.89 13.29 3.33
CA ALA A 35 4.42 14.61 3.01
C ALA A 35 4.78 15.39 4.29
N TYR A 36 5.96 16.00 4.33
CA TYR A 36 6.36 16.88 5.42
C TYR A 36 7.36 17.95 4.95
N ARG A 37 7.05 19.23 5.22
CA ARG A 37 7.92 20.39 4.91
C ARG A 37 8.57 20.34 3.52
N GLY A 38 7.79 19.95 2.52
CA GLY A 38 8.29 19.89 1.15
C GLY A 38 9.12 18.65 0.80
N ARG A 39 9.12 17.62 1.65
CA ARG A 39 9.72 16.31 1.37
C ARG A 39 8.65 15.21 1.31
N LEU A 40 9.00 14.12 0.63
CA LEU A 40 8.24 12.87 0.63
C LEU A 40 9.03 11.87 1.46
N GLU A 41 8.58 11.64 2.68
CA GLU A 41 9.21 10.72 3.61
C GLU A 41 8.53 9.35 3.55
N VAL A 42 9.31 8.29 3.61
CA VAL A 42 8.84 6.93 3.72
C VAL A 42 8.99 6.47 5.16
N ARG A 43 7.88 6.22 5.84
CA ARG A 43 7.89 5.82 7.26
C ARG A 43 6.54 5.32 7.72
N HIS A 44 6.56 4.49 8.75
CA HIS A 44 5.33 4.10 9.44
C HIS A 44 4.87 5.08 10.52
N HIS A 45 5.83 5.67 11.25
CA HIS A 45 5.54 6.58 12.36
C HIS A 45 4.60 7.69 11.93
N LYS A 46 3.66 8.11 12.79
CA LYS A 46 2.80 9.26 12.54
C LYS A 46 3.47 10.53 13.03
N SER A 47 3.16 11.67 12.45
CA SER A 47 3.64 12.96 12.97
C SER A 47 2.77 13.41 14.15
N LEU A 48 3.42 13.78 15.25
CA LEU A 48 2.82 14.45 16.39
C LEU A 48 3.38 15.87 16.45
N GLY A 49 2.70 16.80 15.78
CA GLY A 49 3.24 18.13 15.54
C GLY A 49 4.50 18.10 14.66
N PRO A 50 5.26 19.20 14.61
CA PRO A 50 6.41 19.31 13.72
C PRO A 50 7.66 18.59 14.23
N TRP A 51 7.78 18.34 15.54
CA TRP A 51 9.03 17.89 16.17
C TRP A 51 9.07 16.41 16.51
N TRP A 52 7.90 15.76 16.59
CA TRP A 52 7.81 14.41 17.11
C TRP A 52 7.18 13.45 16.11
N LEU A 53 7.67 12.22 16.19
CA LEU A 53 7.14 11.05 15.51
C LEU A 53 6.61 10.09 16.58
N TRP A 54 5.50 9.43 16.29
CA TRP A 54 4.82 8.55 17.23
C TRP A 54 4.43 7.23 16.57
N GLU A 55 4.71 6.13 17.26
CA GLU A 55 4.20 4.80 16.94
C GLU A 55 3.95 4.02 18.23
N ARG A 56 2.73 3.52 18.43
CA ARG A 56 2.39 2.52 19.47
C ARG A 56 2.91 2.84 20.90
N GLY A 57 2.97 4.11 21.27
CA GLY A 57 3.44 4.56 22.59
C GLY A 57 4.89 5.00 22.63
N GLU A 58 5.65 4.75 21.57
CA GLU A 58 7.00 5.28 21.38
C GLU A 58 6.94 6.68 20.78
N LEU A 59 7.77 7.57 21.33
CA LEU A 59 7.90 8.95 20.87
C LEU A 59 9.35 9.25 20.49
N LEU A 60 9.56 9.58 19.23
CA LEU A 60 10.87 9.86 18.66
C LEU A 60 10.96 11.33 18.27
N ARG A 61 12.08 11.97 18.61
CA ARG A 61 12.39 13.29 18.08
C ARG A 61 12.69 13.14 16.59
N ARG A 62 11.99 13.92 15.77
CA ARG A 62 12.09 13.82 14.31
C ARG A 62 13.52 14.01 13.80
N ARG A 63 14.26 14.96 14.39
CA ARG A 63 15.63 15.28 14.00
C ARG A 63 16.62 14.13 14.24
N ASP A 64 16.26 13.22 15.15
CA ASP A 64 17.08 12.10 15.57
C ASP A 64 16.64 10.80 14.85
N ALA A 65 15.56 10.84 14.06
CA ALA A 65 15.03 9.69 13.33
C ALA A 65 15.67 9.59 11.94
N PRO A 66 16.16 8.41 11.52
CA PRO A 66 16.63 8.17 10.15
C PRO A 66 15.42 8.12 9.20
N LEU A 67 15.12 9.26 8.57
CA LEU A 67 13.97 9.39 7.67
C LEU A 67 14.39 9.14 6.22
N LEU A 68 14.00 7.97 5.70
CA LEU A 68 14.13 7.64 4.28
C LEU A 68 13.24 8.56 3.44
N GLU A 69 13.77 9.14 2.37
CA GLU A 69 12.98 9.87 1.39
C GLU A 69 12.55 8.97 0.23
N ALA A 70 11.41 9.31 -0.39
CA ALA A 70 10.86 8.52 -1.48
C ALA A 70 11.83 8.40 -2.66
N HIS A 71 12.61 9.45 -2.97
CA HIS A 71 13.58 9.40 -4.06
C HIS A 71 14.73 8.42 -3.79
N GLU A 72 15.17 8.29 -2.53
CA GLU A 72 16.18 7.32 -2.10
C GLU A 72 15.64 5.89 -2.18
N LEU A 73 14.38 5.68 -1.77
CA LEU A 73 13.69 4.40 -1.95
C LEU A 73 13.66 3.99 -3.42
N LEU A 74 13.23 4.90 -4.31
CA LEU A 74 13.12 4.59 -5.74
C LEU A 74 14.48 4.30 -6.38
N ALA A 75 15.53 5.04 -5.99
CA ALA A 75 16.88 4.77 -6.46
C ALA A 75 17.38 3.39 -5.99
N ALA A 76 17.04 2.97 -4.77
CA ALA A 76 17.48 1.70 -4.20
C ALA A 76 16.81 0.46 -4.81
N LEU A 77 15.75 0.62 -5.59
CA LEU A 77 15.09 -0.49 -6.30
C LEU A 77 15.91 -1.05 -7.45
N ASP A 78 16.85 -0.26 -8.00
CA ASP A 78 17.72 -0.67 -9.11
C ASP A 78 16.95 -1.30 -10.29
N GLY A 79 15.87 -0.63 -10.71
CA GLY A 79 15.01 -1.10 -11.80
C GLY A 79 13.92 -2.11 -11.38
N ASP A 80 13.87 -2.54 -10.13
CA ASP A 80 12.74 -3.30 -9.61
C ASP A 80 11.51 -2.39 -9.45
N HIS A 81 10.35 -2.85 -9.89
CA HIS A 81 9.11 -2.06 -9.89
C HIS A 81 8.04 -2.62 -8.97
N ARG A 82 8.38 -3.66 -8.17
CA ARG A 82 7.47 -4.35 -7.25
C ARG A 82 7.16 -3.50 -6.01
N LEU A 83 6.55 -2.33 -6.22
CA LEU A 83 6.15 -1.40 -5.17
C LEU A 83 4.64 -1.21 -5.09
N LEU A 84 4.17 -1.10 -3.85
CA LEU A 84 2.87 -0.59 -3.47
C LEU A 84 3.06 0.63 -2.55
N LEU A 85 2.87 1.83 -3.07
CA LEU A 85 3.03 3.07 -2.33
C LEU A 85 1.70 3.46 -1.66
N ASP A 86 1.61 3.40 -0.33
CA ASP A 86 0.42 3.83 0.42
C ASP A 86 0.55 5.29 0.86
N LEU A 87 -0.30 6.17 0.30
CA LEU A 87 -0.28 7.58 0.64
C LEU A 87 -0.96 7.82 1.99
N LYS A 88 -0.17 8.30 2.96
CA LYS A 88 -0.61 8.52 4.33
C LYS A 88 -0.81 10.00 4.65
N GLY A 89 -2.00 10.28 5.18
CA GLY A 89 -2.43 11.61 5.60
C GLY A 89 -3.18 12.34 4.51
N ILE A 90 -3.45 13.63 4.75
CA ILE A 90 -4.35 14.46 3.91
C ILE A 90 -3.64 15.66 3.28
N HIS A 91 -2.30 15.71 3.31
CA HIS A 91 -1.56 16.86 2.82
C HIS A 91 -1.81 17.08 1.31
N PRO A 92 -2.25 18.27 0.86
CA PRO A 92 -2.75 18.48 -0.50
C PRO A 92 -1.70 18.23 -1.59
N ARG A 93 -0.43 18.46 -1.28
CA ARG A 93 0.67 18.27 -2.25
C ARG A 93 1.26 16.86 -2.27
N LEU A 94 0.84 15.94 -1.39
CA LEU A 94 1.44 14.60 -1.28
C LEU A 94 1.38 13.85 -2.62
N ALA A 95 0.16 13.68 -3.13
CA ALA A 95 -0.09 12.94 -4.35
C ALA A 95 0.58 13.56 -5.58
N GLY A 96 0.40 14.87 -5.80
CA GLY A 96 0.98 15.56 -6.95
C GLY A 96 2.50 15.56 -6.98
N ARG A 97 3.15 15.63 -5.80
CA ARG A 97 4.61 15.52 -5.70
C ARG A 97 5.09 14.11 -6.00
N LEU A 98 4.42 13.09 -5.47
CA LEU A 98 4.78 11.71 -5.79
C LEU A 98 4.56 11.40 -7.28
N ALA A 99 3.45 11.85 -7.86
CA ALA A 99 3.19 11.69 -9.30
C ALA A 99 4.27 12.36 -10.16
N THR A 100 4.75 13.53 -9.75
CA THR A 100 5.85 14.23 -10.42
C THR A 100 7.17 13.47 -10.29
N LEU A 101 7.45 12.92 -9.10
CA LEU A 101 8.64 12.10 -8.86
C LEU A 101 8.61 10.82 -9.72
N LEU A 102 7.49 10.10 -9.75
CA LEU A 102 7.33 8.88 -10.55
C LEU A 102 7.49 9.16 -12.05
N ARG A 103 6.90 10.25 -12.56
CA ARG A 103 7.08 10.68 -13.96
C ARG A 103 8.55 10.87 -14.36
N HIS A 104 9.36 11.34 -13.42
CA HIS A 104 10.76 11.66 -13.69
C HIS A 104 11.68 10.45 -13.53
N VAL A 105 11.50 9.69 -12.44
CA VAL A 105 12.42 8.62 -12.04
C VAL A 105 12.01 7.26 -12.59
N MET A 106 10.72 7.07 -12.86
CA MET A 106 10.14 5.78 -13.25
C MET A 106 9.07 5.94 -14.36
N PRO A 107 9.38 6.59 -15.49
CA PRO A 107 8.39 7.00 -16.50
C PRO A 107 7.61 5.84 -17.13
N ASP A 108 8.20 4.64 -17.19
CA ASP A 108 7.61 3.46 -17.83
C ASP A 108 7.36 2.30 -16.85
N ALA A 109 7.68 2.48 -15.57
CA ALA A 109 7.59 1.43 -14.58
C ALA A 109 6.16 1.24 -14.08
N VAL A 110 5.70 -0.01 -14.03
CA VAL A 110 4.39 -0.31 -13.45
C VAL A 110 4.47 -0.31 -11.92
N VAL A 111 4.01 0.78 -11.30
CA VAL A 111 3.98 0.95 -9.84
C VAL A 111 2.53 0.94 -9.34
N THR A 112 2.29 0.37 -8.16
CA THR A 112 0.98 0.42 -7.51
C THR A 112 0.91 1.55 -6.50
N VAL A 113 -0.16 2.35 -6.51
CA VAL A 113 -0.42 3.41 -5.54
C VAL A 113 -1.76 3.15 -4.87
N CYS A 114 -1.80 3.22 -3.54
CA CYS A 114 -3.05 3.09 -2.79
C CYS A 114 -3.21 4.21 -1.76
N THR A 115 -4.45 4.45 -1.33
CA THR A 115 -4.74 5.34 -0.21
C THR A 115 -6.19 5.20 0.25
N GLN A 116 -6.48 5.59 1.48
CA GLN A 116 -7.86 5.75 1.97
C GLN A 116 -8.49 7.09 1.56
N HIS A 117 -7.68 8.05 1.10
CA HIS A 117 -8.12 9.37 0.66
C HIS A 117 -8.19 9.45 -0.87
N TRP A 118 -9.17 8.75 -1.46
CA TRP A 118 -9.20 8.45 -2.91
C TRP A 118 -9.14 9.64 -3.87
N TRP A 119 -9.49 10.85 -3.43
CA TRP A 119 -9.34 12.07 -4.23
C TRP A 119 -7.87 12.33 -4.61
N MET A 120 -6.91 11.83 -3.82
CA MET A 120 -5.49 11.92 -4.12
C MET A 120 -5.09 11.13 -5.36
N LEU A 121 -5.82 10.07 -5.70
CA LEU A 121 -5.50 9.22 -6.84
C LEU A 121 -5.69 9.95 -8.18
N ASP A 122 -6.47 11.04 -8.20
CA ASP A 122 -6.67 11.85 -9.40
C ASP A 122 -5.36 12.49 -9.88
N ALA A 123 -4.35 12.65 -9.03
CA ALA A 123 -3.03 13.18 -9.40
C ALA A 123 -2.22 12.22 -10.31
N PHE A 124 -2.62 10.96 -10.41
CA PHE A 124 -1.95 9.90 -11.18
C PHE A 124 -2.76 9.48 -12.40
N ARG A 125 -3.89 10.13 -12.69
CA ARG A 125 -4.83 9.70 -13.73
C ARG A 125 -4.25 9.65 -15.15
N ASP A 126 -3.24 10.47 -15.41
CA ASP A 126 -2.56 10.56 -16.70
C ASP A 126 -1.29 9.66 -16.76
N LEU A 127 -1.07 8.84 -15.72
CA LEU A 127 0.02 7.87 -15.66
C LEU A 127 -0.55 6.47 -15.87
N GLU A 128 -0.65 6.05 -17.12
CA GLU A 128 -1.30 4.79 -17.51
C GLU A 128 -0.62 3.55 -16.91
N HIS A 129 0.69 3.62 -16.62
CA HIS A 129 1.45 2.56 -15.96
C HIS A 129 1.18 2.47 -14.45
N VAL A 130 0.55 3.48 -13.83
CA VAL A 130 0.29 3.48 -12.38
C VAL A 130 -1.02 2.76 -12.08
N ARG A 131 -0.90 1.69 -11.30
CA ARG A 131 -2.04 0.89 -10.82
C ARG A 131 -2.65 1.53 -9.59
N LEU A 132 -3.86 2.08 -9.74
CA LEU A 132 -4.56 2.81 -8.67
C LEU A 132 -5.47 1.89 -7.83
N VAL A 133 -5.19 1.81 -6.54
CA VAL A 133 -5.89 0.93 -5.59
C VAL A 133 -6.66 1.74 -4.55
N LEU A 134 -7.97 1.51 -4.45
CA LEU A 134 -8.83 2.16 -3.45
C LEU A 134 -8.73 1.42 -2.11
N SER A 135 -8.20 2.07 -1.07
CA SER A 135 -8.07 1.45 0.26
C SER A 135 -9.25 1.79 1.18
N ALA A 136 -9.70 0.83 2.00
CA ALA A 136 -10.76 1.02 2.98
C ALA A 136 -10.49 0.28 4.31
N GLY A 137 -10.26 1.06 5.39
CA GLY A 137 -9.98 0.53 6.73
C GLY A 137 -11.16 0.57 7.73
N SER A 138 -12.33 1.06 7.31
CA SER A 138 -13.50 1.22 8.19
C SER A 138 -14.81 0.81 7.50
N ARG A 139 -15.84 0.49 8.30
CA ARG A 139 -17.20 0.18 7.79
C ARG A 139 -17.75 1.33 6.92
N ARG A 140 -17.53 2.59 7.31
CA ARG A 140 -17.92 3.76 6.51
C ARG A 140 -17.14 3.81 5.19
N GLY A 141 -15.83 3.54 5.23
CA GLY A 141 -14.99 3.44 4.03
C GLY A 141 -15.47 2.35 3.07
N LEU A 142 -15.76 1.16 3.58
CA LEU A 142 -16.28 0.05 2.77
C LEU A 142 -17.64 0.38 2.13
N ARG A 143 -18.56 0.99 2.87
CA ARG A 143 -19.86 1.44 2.29
C ARG A 143 -19.65 2.43 1.14
N ARG A 144 -18.75 3.39 1.30
CA ARG A 144 -18.40 4.35 0.24
C ARG A 144 -17.73 3.66 -0.95
N LEU A 145 -16.92 2.64 -0.69
CA LEU A 145 -16.18 1.90 -1.72
C LEU A 145 -17.16 1.14 -2.60
N ARG A 146 -18.06 0.38 -1.98
CA ARG A 146 -19.14 -0.34 -2.66
C ARG A 146 -20.02 0.61 -3.48
N ALA A 147 -20.40 1.75 -2.89
CA ALA A 147 -21.19 2.76 -3.61
C ALA A 147 -20.47 3.31 -4.85
N ARG A 148 -19.16 3.59 -4.77
CA ARG A 148 -18.34 4.05 -5.89
C ARG A 148 -18.19 2.99 -6.98
N LEU A 149 -17.94 1.74 -6.62
CA LEU A 149 -17.71 0.65 -7.57
C LEU A 149 -18.93 0.27 -8.40
N ARG A 150 -20.14 0.63 -7.95
CA ARG A 150 -21.37 0.48 -8.75
C ARG A 150 -21.42 1.42 -9.95
N THR A 151 -20.72 2.55 -9.89
CA THR A 151 -20.75 3.57 -10.97
C THR A 151 -19.41 3.66 -11.71
N ARG A 152 -18.31 3.25 -11.08
CA ARG A 152 -16.98 3.34 -11.68
C ARG A 152 -16.09 2.18 -11.25
N PRO A 153 -15.62 1.32 -12.18
CA PRO A 153 -14.67 0.28 -11.86
C PRO A 153 -13.32 0.87 -11.42
N ALA A 154 -12.51 0.06 -10.75
CA ALA A 154 -11.16 0.41 -10.33
C ALA A 154 -10.19 -0.72 -10.72
N TYR A 155 -8.90 -0.39 -10.85
CA TYR A 155 -7.89 -1.44 -11.01
C TYR A 155 -7.91 -2.38 -9.79
N GLY A 156 -7.82 -1.83 -8.58
CA GLY A 156 -7.83 -2.67 -7.38
C GLY A 156 -8.48 -2.02 -6.18
N VAL A 157 -8.79 -2.86 -5.20
CA VAL A 157 -9.22 -2.44 -3.87
C VAL A 157 -8.40 -3.12 -2.80
N CYS A 158 -8.18 -2.41 -1.70
CA CYS A 158 -7.42 -2.89 -0.55
C CYS A 158 -8.25 -2.69 0.72
N VAL A 159 -8.85 -3.77 1.22
CA VAL A 159 -9.84 -3.67 2.32
C VAL A 159 -9.31 -4.35 3.55
N HIS A 160 -9.51 -3.73 4.72
CA HIS A 160 -9.13 -4.38 5.96
C HIS A 160 -9.93 -5.67 6.17
N ARG A 161 -9.23 -6.80 6.41
CA ARG A 161 -9.77 -8.17 6.55
C ARG A 161 -11.02 -8.28 7.41
N ARG A 162 -11.06 -7.61 8.56
CA ARG A 162 -12.21 -7.64 9.49
C ARG A 162 -13.52 -7.10 8.92
N LEU A 163 -13.48 -6.46 7.74
CA LEU A 163 -14.64 -5.89 7.05
C LEU A 163 -15.13 -6.77 5.91
N LEU A 164 -14.43 -7.88 5.60
CA LEU A 164 -14.73 -8.73 4.47
C LEU A 164 -15.53 -9.96 4.89
N THR A 165 -16.39 -10.38 3.96
CA THR A 165 -17.01 -11.70 3.89
C THR A 165 -16.83 -12.22 2.46
N PRO A 166 -16.99 -13.52 2.19
CA PRO A 166 -16.91 -14.05 0.82
C PRO A 166 -17.86 -13.36 -0.16
N GLU A 167 -19.04 -12.97 0.30
CA GLU A 167 -20.05 -12.25 -0.49
C GLU A 167 -19.57 -10.85 -0.84
N ILE A 168 -18.96 -10.14 0.12
CA ILE A 168 -18.38 -8.83 -0.11
C ILE A 168 -17.21 -8.93 -1.09
N VAL A 169 -16.34 -9.94 -0.97
CA VAL A 169 -15.24 -10.14 -1.92
C VAL A 169 -15.78 -10.40 -3.32
N THR A 170 -16.78 -11.28 -3.45
CA THR A 170 -17.45 -11.57 -4.72
C THR A 170 -18.07 -10.32 -5.34
N GLU A 171 -18.71 -9.47 -4.53
CA GLU A 171 -19.25 -8.18 -4.98
C GLU A 171 -18.12 -7.26 -5.49
N LEU A 172 -17.04 -7.10 -4.73
CA LEU A 172 -15.93 -6.22 -5.09
C LEU A 172 -15.26 -6.66 -6.41
N ARG A 173 -15.10 -7.97 -6.62
CA ARG A 173 -14.52 -8.56 -7.84
C ARG A 173 -15.31 -8.26 -9.12
N ARG A 174 -16.59 -7.90 -9.01
CA ARG A 174 -17.39 -7.51 -10.20
C ARG A 174 -16.93 -6.21 -10.83
N SER A 175 -16.27 -5.35 -10.06
CA SER A 175 -15.89 -3.99 -10.48
C SER A 175 -14.41 -3.64 -10.17
N ALA A 176 -13.63 -4.59 -9.64
CA ALA A 176 -12.21 -4.42 -9.36
C ALA A 176 -11.43 -5.64 -9.89
N THR A 177 -10.31 -5.40 -10.56
CA THR A 177 -9.45 -6.46 -11.10
C THR A 177 -8.78 -7.26 -9.99
N VAL A 178 -8.44 -6.61 -8.87
CA VAL A 178 -7.77 -7.25 -7.73
C VAL A 178 -8.38 -6.81 -6.40
N VAL A 179 -8.65 -7.78 -5.51
CA VAL A 179 -9.05 -7.55 -4.11
C VAL A 179 -7.91 -7.96 -3.17
N LEU A 180 -7.25 -6.97 -2.57
CA LEU A 180 -6.20 -7.14 -1.57
C LEU A 180 -6.76 -6.99 -0.15
N THR A 181 -6.16 -7.68 0.82
CA THR A 181 -6.56 -7.58 2.23
C THR A 181 -5.39 -7.44 3.21
N TRP A 182 -5.65 -6.73 4.30
CA TRP A 182 -4.70 -6.50 5.40
C TRP A 182 -5.38 -6.45 6.77
N PRO A 183 -4.66 -6.64 7.88
CA PRO A 183 -3.35 -7.29 7.95
C PRO A 183 -3.51 -8.83 7.93
N VAL A 184 -2.49 -9.51 7.40
CA VAL A 184 -2.39 -10.98 7.37
C VAL A 184 -1.05 -11.41 7.97
N ASP A 185 -0.98 -11.42 9.30
CA ASP A 185 0.28 -11.65 10.04
C ASP A 185 0.30 -12.96 10.85
N THR A 186 -0.75 -13.78 10.76
CA THR A 186 -0.88 -15.04 11.51
C THR A 186 -1.45 -16.14 10.63
N GLU A 187 -1.21 -17.41 10.95
CA GLU A 187 -1.81 -18.53 10.22
C GLU A 187 -3.34 -18.48 10.20
N TYR A 188 -3.96 -18.06 11.31
CA TYR A 188 -5.42 -17.86 11.35
C TYR A 188 -5.84 -16.81 10.34
N ALA A 189 -5.12 -15.68 10.24
CA ALA A 189 -5.42 -14.63 9.27
C ALA A 189 -5.21 -15.11 7.83
N VAL A 190 -4.20 -15.95 7.58
CA VAL A 190 -3.98 -16.61 6.29
C VAL A 190 -5.19 -17.48 5.97
N ARG A 191 -5.54 -18.46 6.81
CA ARG A 191 -6.71 -19.35 6.62
C ARG A 191 -8.02 -18.58 6.40
N ASP A 192 -8.25 -17.53 7.17
CA ASP A 192 -9.42 -16.67 6.98
C ASP A 192 -9.38 -15.94 5.63
N ALA A 193 -8.23 -15.40 5.21
CA ALA A 193 -8.09 -14.81 3.89
C ALA A 193 -8.28 -15.84 2.76
N HIS A 194 -7.86 -17.10 2.94
CA HIS A 194 -8.18 -18.19 2.03
C HIS A 194 -9.70 -18.39 1.90
N ARG A 195 -10.40 -18.47 3.03
CA ARG A 195 -11.86 -18.63 3.09
C ARG A 195 -12.59 -17.43 2.46
N LEU A 196 -12.07 -16.22 2.62
CA LEU A 196 -12.63 -15.00 2.03
C LEU A 196 -12.52 -14.96 0.50
N GLY A 197 -11.58 -15.68 -0.12
CA GLY A 197 -11.41 -15.72 -1.58
C GLY A 197 -10.79 -14.45 -2.18
N VAL A 198 -9.98 -13.73 -1.40
CA VAL A 198 -9.24 -12.54 -1.86
C VAL A 198 -8.11 -12.92 -2.83
N ASP A 199 -7.70 -11.97 -3.67
CA ASP A 199 -6.65 -12.15 -4.69
C ASP A 199 -5.24 -11.91 -4.13
N GLY A 200 -5.11 -11.13 -3.06
CA GLY A 200 -3.82 -10.87 -2.44
C GLY A 200 -3.83 -10.56 -0.96
N LEU A 201 -2.69 -10.85 -0.33
CA LEU A 201 -2.46 -10.80 1.10
C LEU A 201 -1.39 -9.76 1.39
N ILE A 202 -1.65 -8.86 2.34
CA ILE A 202 -0.67 -7.87 2.80
C ILE A 202 -0.36 -8.15 4.27
N GLY A 203 0.90 -8.49 4.53
CA GLY A 203 1.36 -8.84 5.88
C GLY A 203 2.88 -8.76 6.00
N LYS A 204 3.36 -8.85 7.23
CA LYS A 204 4.78 -8.67 7.59
C LYS A 204 5.60 -9.95 7.46
N ASN A 205 4.97 -11.12 7.60
CA ASN A 205 5.67 -12.40 7.60
C ASN A 205 5.51 -13.11 6.26
N LEU A 206 6.49 -12.93 5.36
CA LEU A 206 6.45 -13.52 4.02
C LEU A 206 6.49 -15.06 4.03
N HIS A 207 7.13 -15.69 5.01
CA HIS A 207 7.13 -17.15 5.14
C HIS A 207 5.72 -17.70 5.38
N LEU A 208 4.85 -16.94 6.06
CA LEU A 208 3.44 -17.33 6.25
C LEU A 208 2.58 -17.07 5.01
N LEU A 209 2.95 -16.10 4.18
CA LEU A 209 2.16 -15.65 3.02
C LEU A 209 2.52 -16.37 1.72
N GLY A 210 3.75 -16.86 1.60
CA GLY A 210 4.24 -17.58 0.44
C GLY A 210 3.55 -18.93 0.23
N PRO A 211 3.73 -19.56 -0.94
CA PRO A 211 3.25 -20.91 -1.18
C PRO A 211 3.82 -21.85 -0.12
N GLN A 212 2.93 -22.58 0.57
CA GLN A 212 3.35 -23.69 1.41
C GLN A 212 3.77 -24.83 0.48
N ALA A 213 4.98 -25.35 0.69
CA ALA A 213 5.53 -26.47 -0.07
C ALA A 213 4.64 -27.71 0.03
#